data_AF-A0A0A0M693-F1
#
_entry.id   AF-A0A0A0M693-F1
#
_cell.length_a   1.000
_cell.length_b   1.000
_cell.length_c   1.000
_cell.angle_alpha   90.00
_cell.angle_beta   90.00
_cell.angle_gamma   90.00
#
_symmetry.space_group_name_H-M   'P 1'
#
loop_
_entity.id
_entity.type
_entity.pdbx_description
1 polymer ?
#
loop_
_entity_poly.entity_id
_entity_poly.type
_entity_poly.pdbx_seq_one_letter_code
_entity_poly.pdbx_strand_id
1 'polypeptide(L)'
;MKYRIELHDAACVAGRNLADAASERRYPTFMRASSAARIAALRLARIHRTSVGIRIYDRSDRLTLHASVAAPDGAAQPAPTSISYSRAFDPEL
;
A
#
# COMPACT_ATOMS: atom_id res chain seq x y z
N MET A 1 1.29 18.65 7.99
CA MET A 1 0.70 17.29 8.02
C MET A 1 1.53 16.38 7.13
N LYS A 2 1.92 15.19 7.60
CA LYS A 2 2.84 14.31 6.88
C LYS A 2 2.40 12.85 7.06
N TYR A 3 2.16 12.14 5.96
CA TYR A 3 1.79 10.72 5.91
C TYR A 3 3.05 9.85 5.77
N ARG A 4 3.02 8.67 6.37
CA ARG A 4 4.07 7.65 6.34
C ARG A 4 3.57 6.40 5.60
N ILE A 5 4.46 5.72 4.89
CA ILE A 5 4.14 4.51 4.12
C ILE A 5 4.99 3.36 4.66
N GLU A 6 4.40 2.18 4.79
CA GLU A 6 5.11 0.93 5.03
C GLU A 6 4.76 -0.07 3.93
N LEU A 7 5.78 -0.73 3.40
CA LEU A 7 5.65 -1.80 2.42
C LEU A 7 6.13 -3.10 3.05
N HIS A 8 5.38 -4.17 2.88
CA HIS A 8 5.72 -5.48 3.43
C HIS A 8 5.39 -6.60 2.45
N ASP A 9 6.07 -7.73 2.56
CA ASP A 9 5.71 -8.92 1.82
C ASP A 9 4.38 -9.47 2.35
N ALA A 10 3.35 -9.44 1.51
CA ALA A 10 2.01 -9.90 1.87
C ALA A 10 1.90 -11.43 1.88
N ALA A 11 2.83 -12.15 1.23
CA ALA A 11 2.89 -13.61 1.27
C ALA A 11 3.62 -14.11 2.53
N CYS A 12 4.39 -13.25 3.20
CA CYS A 12 5.11 -13.61 4.42
C CYS A 12 4.16 -13.48 5.62
N VAL A 13 3.87 -14.60 6.30
CA VAL A 13 3.04 -14.64 7.52
C VAL A 13 3.59 -13.74 8.63
N ALA A 14 4.91 -13.52 8.66
CA ALA A 14 5.56 -12.63 9.60
C ALA A 14 5.58 -11.14 9.17
N GLY A 15 5.04 -10.80 7.99
CA GLY A 15 4.96 -9.42 7.49
C GLY A 15 6.33 -8.77 7.35
N ARG A 16 7.24 -9.37 6.58
CA ARG A 16 8.59 -8.84 6.39
C ARG A 16 8.53 -7.46 5.72
N ASN A 17 8.93 -6.42 6.43
CA ASN A 17 9.04 -5.07 5.87
C ASN A 17 10.04 -5.08 4.71
N LEU A 18 9.61 -4.54 3.57
CA LEU A 18 10.43 -4.35 2.40
C LEU A 18 10.97 -2.91 2.45
N ALA A 19 12.29 -2.78 2.51
CA ALA A 19 12.93 -1.48 2.52
C ALA A 19 12.69 -0.77 1.17
N ASP A 20 12.09 0.41 1.23
CA ASP A 20 11.89 1.27 0.05
C ASP A 20 12.09 2.74 0.43
N ALA A 21 12.69 3.50 -0.48
CA ALA A 21 12.92 4.94 -0.29
C ALA A 21 11.61 5.73 -0.13
N ALA A 22 10.47 5.21 -0.58
CA ALA A 22 9.15 5.79 -0.33
C ALA A 22 8.76 5.69 1.16
N SER A 23 9.18 4.65 1.88
CA SER A 23 8.89 4.50 3.31
C SER A 23 9.68 5.47 4.19
N GLU A 24 10.84 5.94 3.73
CA GLU A 24 11.65 6.95 4.42
C GLU A 24 11.13 8.38 4.20
N ARG A 25 10.23 8.58 3.24
CA ARG A 25 9.70 9.89 2.88
C ARG A 25 8.41 10.21 3.63
N ARG A 26 8.25 11.50 3.92
CA ARG A 26 7.02 12.05 4.50
C ARG A 26 6.23 12.80 3.44
N TYR A 27 4.98 12.40 3.21
CA TYR A 27 4.14 12.94 2.14
C TYR A 27 3.15 13.98 2.67
N PRO A 28 2.99 15.15 2.02
CA PRO A 28 2.13 16.21 2.54
C PRO A 28 0.63 15.89 2.44
N THR A 29 0.24 14.99 1.54
CA THR A 29 -1.17 14.61 1.30
C THR A 29 -1.32 13.10 1.16
N PHE A 30 -2.50 12.58 1.50
CA PHE A 30 -2.85 11.18 1.34
C PHE A 30 -2.70 10.72 -0.12
N MET A 31 -3.20 11.51 -1.07
CA MET A 31 -3.09 11.21 -2.51
C MET A 31 -1.65 11.01 -2.98
N ARG A 32 -0.71 11.85 -2.50
CA ARG A 32 0.72 11.70 -2.84
C ARG A 32 1.32 10.47 -2.17
N ALA A 33 0.94 10.18 -0.92
CA ALA A 33 1.38 8.97 -0.23
C ALA A 33 0.90 7.71 -0.96
N SER A 34 -0.39 7.65 -1.31
CA SER A 34 -1.01 6.52 -2.01
C SER A 34 -0.41 6.29 -3.40
N SER A 35 -0.18 7.36 -4.16
CA SER A 35 0.47 7.24 -5.48
C SER A 35 1.89 6.69 -5.36
N ALA A 36 2.70 7.24 -4.43
CA ALA A 36 4.06 6.77 -4.22
C ALA A 36 4.11 5.33 -3.70
N ALA A 37 3.23 4.98 -2.74
CA ALA A 37 3.13 3.64 -2.19
C ALA A 37 2.80 2.61 -3.26
N ARG A 38 1.86 2.94 -4.16
CA ARG A 38 1.48 2.06 -5.27
C ARG A 38 2.63 1.82 -6.24
N ILE A 39 3.35 2.88 -6.62
CA ILE A 39 4.51 2.77 -7.53
C ILE A 39 5.61 1.91 -6.90
N ALA A 40 5.93 2.16 -5.64
CA ALA A 40 6.94 1.39 -4.90
C ALA A 40 6.53 -0.07 -4.73
N ALA A 41 5.28 -0.33 -4.34
CA ALA A 41 4.74 -1.68 -4.20
C ALA A 41 4.76 -2.45 -5.52
N LEU A 42 4.37 -1.84 -6.64
CA LEU A 42 4.45 -2.46 -7.97
C LEU A 42 5.89 -2.81 -8.34
N ARG A 43 6.83 -1.92 -8.05
CA ARG A 43 8.26 -2.15 -8.31
C ARG A 43 8.77 -3.32 -7.48
N LEU A 44 8.49 -3.33 -6.18
CA LEU A 44 8.90 -4.40 -5.27
C LEU A 44 8.23 -5.73 -5.63
N ALA A 45 6.95 -5.72 -5.96
CA ALA A 45 6.22 -6.91 -6.38
C ALA A 45 6.87 -7.56 -7.61
N ARG A 46 7.30 -6.75 -8.58
CA ARG A 46 8.06 -7.23 -9.76
C ARG A 46 9.44 -7.78 -9.40
N ILE A 47 10.19 -7.09 -8.54
CA ILE A 47 11.55 -7.51 -8.14
C ILE A 47 11.50 -8.83 -7.37
N HIS A 48 10.60 -8.92 -6.39
CA HIS A 48 10.51 -10.05 -5.48
C HIS A 48 9.57 -11.16 -5.98
N ARG A 49 8.87 -10.94 -7.10
CA ARG A 49 7.84 -11.85 -7.65
C ARG A 49 6.85 -12.31 -6.57
N THR A 50 6.46 -11.39 -5.70
CA THR A 50 5.54 -11.63 -4.58
C THR A 50 4.47 -10.55 -4.55
N SER A 51 3.44 -10.78 -3.75
CA SER A 51 2.47 -9.75 -3.41
C SER A 51 3.04 -8.82 -2.33
N VAL A 52 2.89 -7.52 -2.53
CA VAL A 52 3.38 -6.49 -1.60
C VAL A 52 2.19 -5.78 -0.96
N GLY A 53 2.14 -5.82 0.36
CA GLY A 53 1.20 -5.08 1.17
C GLY A 53 1.65 -3.63 1.36
N ILE A 54 0.69 -2.73 1.38
CA ILE A 54 0.84 -1.29 1.55
C ILE A 54 0.06 -0.89 2.81
N ARG A 55 0.73 -0.19 3.72
CA ARG A 55 0.09 0.50 4.84
C ARG A 55 0.43 1.98 4.79
N ILE A 56 -0.57 2.84 4.91
CA ILE A 56 -0.37 4.29 4.99
C ILE A 56 -0.88 4.76 6.34
N TYR A 57 -0.05 5.52 7.03
CA TYR A 57 -0.35 6.08 8.35
C TYR A 57 -0.43 7.60 8.28
N ASP A 58 -1.36 8.17 9.03
CA ASP A 58 -1.44 9.61 9.23
C ASP A 58 -0.40 10.10 10.26
N ARG A 59 -0.51 11.37 10.66
CA ARG A 59 0.40 11.99 11.64
C ARG A 59 0.30 11.41 13.06
N SER A 60 -0.79 10.71 13.35
CA SER A 60 -1.09 10.11 14.66
C SER A 60 -0.73 8.62 14.67
N ASP A 61 0.02 8.16 13.66
CA ASP A 61 0.29 6.76 13.35
C ASP A 61 -0.98 5.90 13.24
N ARG A 62 -2.12 6.52 12.89
CA ARG A 62 -3.35 5.78 12.61
C ARG A 62 -3.32 5.26 11.17
N LEU A 63 -3.62 3.98 11.03
CA LEU A 63 -3.75 3.33 9.73
C LEU A 63 -4.89 3.97 8.94
N THR A 64 -4.57 4.59 7.81
CA THR A 64 -5.53 5.24 6.90
C THR A 64 -5.83 4.39 5.67
N LEU A 65 -4.87 3.59 5.21
CA LEU A 65 -5.05 2.67 4.10
C LEU A 65 -4.29 1.38 4.36
N HIS A 66 -4.95 0.26 4.06
CA HIS A 66 -4.33 -1.04 3.91
C HIS A 66 -4.73 -1.63 2.57
N ALA A 67 -3.76 -1.96 1.73
CA ALA A 67 -3.97 -2.52 0.40
C ALA A 67 -2.86 -3.51 0.05
N SER A 68 -3.04 -4.29 -1.01
CA SER A 68 -2.00 -5.19 -1.52
C SER A 68 -1.93 -5.12 -3.03
N VAL A 69 -0.73 -5.29 -3.58
CA VAL A 69 -0.46 -5.32 -5.01
C VAL A 69 0.27 -6.60 -5.33
N ALA A 70 -0.29 -7.41 -6.22
CA ALA A 70 0.39 -8.58 -6.75
C ALA A 70 1.31 -8.18 -7.91
N ALA A 71 2.40 -8.94 -8.08
CA ALA A 71 3.15 -8.87 -9.33
C ALA A 71 2.19 -9.23 -10.48
N PRO A 72 2.13 -8.45 -11.57
CA PRO A 72 1.41 -8.92 -12.73
C PRO A 72 2.13 -10.18 -13.22
N ASP A 73 1.47 -11.34 -13.09
CA ASP A 73 1.79 -12.50 -13.91
C ASP A 73 1.83 -12.01 -15.36
N GLY A 74 2.79 -12.48 -16.15
CA GLY A 74 3.13 -11.95 -17.47
C GLY A 74 2.02 -12.00 -18.55
N ALA A 75 0.74 -12.07 -18.19
CA ALA A 75 -0.39 -11.79 -19.05
C ALA A 75 -0.78 -10.31 -18.92
N ALA A 76 -0.71 -9.59 -20.04
CA ALA A 76 -1.33 -8.28 -20.17
C ALA A 76 -2.85 -8.43 -19.99
N GLN A 77 -3.35 -8.22 -18.78
CA GLN A 77 -4.76 -7.97 -18.53
C GLN A 77 -4.90 -6.61 -17.86
N PRO A 78 -5.60 -5.65 -18.49
CA PRO A 78 -6.02 -4.44 -17.80
C PRO A 78 -7.15 -4.85 -16.85
N ALA A 79 -6.79 -5.30 -15.64
CA ALA A 79 -7.80 -5.57 -14.62
C ALA A 79 -8.28 -4.23 -14.04
N PRO A 80 -9.61 -4.03 -13.94
CA PRO A 80 -10.19 -2.79 -13.44
C PRO A 80 -9.73 -2.57 -12.00
N THR A 81 -9.40 -1.33 -11.69
CA THR A 81 -9.06 -0.93 -10.33
C THR A 81 -10.33 -1.01 -9.48
N SER A 82 -10.63 -2.19 -8.92
CA SER A 82 -11.69 -2.35 -7.94
C SER A 82 -11.21 -1.72 -6.64
N ILE A 83 -11.54 -0.45 -6.47
CA ILE A 83 -11.32 0.26 -5.21
C ILE A 83 -12.49 -0.15 -4.30
N SER A 84 -12.27 -1.16 -3.46
CA SER A 84 -13.20 -1.47 -2.37
C SER A 84 -13.08 -0.40 -1.29
N TYR A 85 -13.98 0.57 -1.30
CA TYR A 85 -14.19 1.46 -0.17
C TYR A 85 -14.93 0.69 0.93
N SER A 86 -14.19 0.14 1.90
CA SER A 86 -14.81 -0.27 3.16
C SER A 86 -15.19 1.01 3.91
N ARG A 87 -16.43 1.47 3.71
CA ARG A 87 -17.05 2.45 4.60
C ARG A 87 -17.15 1.76 5.96
N ALA A 88 -16.39 2.24 6.94
CA ALA A 88 -16.64 1.87 8.32
C ALA A 88 -18.11 2.20 8.60
N PHE A 89 -18.89 1.16 8.89
CA PHE A 89 -20.25 1.29 9.35
C PHE A 89 -20.13 1.77 10.80
N ASP A 90 -20.57 3.00 11.08
CA ASP A 90 -20.88 3.45 12.44
C ASP A 90 -22.33 3.02 12.71
N PRO A 91 -22.59 2.06 13.61
CA PRO A 91 -23.95 1.69 13.98
C PRO A 91 -24.41 2.42 15.25
N GLU A 92 -24.18 3.72 15.41
CA GLU A 92 -24.87 4.53 16.44
C GLU A 92 -25.00 5.99 15.98
N LEU A 93 -26.12 6.32 15.32
CA LEU A 93 -26.84 7.61 15.37
C LEU A 93 -28.16 7.53 14.59
#